data_AF-A0A8E0IQU3-F1
#
_entry.id   AF-A0A8E0IQU3-F1
#
_cell.length_a   1.000
_cell.length_b   1.000
_cell.length_c   1.000
_cell.angle_alpha   90.00
_cell.angle_beta   90.00
_cell.angle_gamma   90.00
#
_symmetry.space_group_name_H-M   'P 1'
#
loop_
_entity.id
_entity.type
_entity.pdbx_description
1 polymer ?
#
loop_
_entity_poly.entity_id
_entity_poly.type
_entity_poly.pdbx_seq_one_letter_code
_entity_poly.pdbx_strand_id
1 'polypeptide(L)'
;QQLAAGQKAHRKSIVFMHHNLYAHNEAVNQGFVLDNSDQLKTLLKAYHVPLLFSGHIHAQDISRDPDGQCPTIEVVSGAFSISPASYGVVTFTPNRITYQKHATDPTPYLTAKQRKNPDLLHYQRYLKQLFLQDGEGLAYGDLMDNGVTNQHDLDAAAKLMGVLNWRFFTGDDHPDKAELKRLKADPGWAVLERSPMLRRYLKEIVTGS
;
A
#
# COMPACT_ATOMS: atom_id res chain seq x y z
N GLN A 1 27.58 -11.23 -5.60
CA GLN A 1 28.32 -11.42 -6.87
C GLN A 1 27.80 -10.54 -8.00
N GLN A 2 26.49 -10.52 -8.28
CA GLN A 2 25.89 -9.69 -9.36
C GLN A 2 26.13 -8.18 -9.19
N LEU A 3 25.91 -7.62 -7.98
CA LEU A 3 26.17 -6.20 -7.71
C LEU A 3 27.64 -5.81 -7.95
N ALA A 4 28.57 -6.68 -7.56
CA ALA A 4 29.99 -6.48 -7.83
C ALA A 4 30.32 -6.50 -9.33
N ALA A 5 29.68 -7.38 -10.10
CA ALA A 5 29.82 -7.40 -11.55
C ALA A 5 29.29 -6.12 -12.20
N GLY A 6 28.12 -5.62 -11.75
CA GLY A 6 27.57 -4.34 -12.19
C GLY A 6 28.49 -3.16 -11.91
N GLN A 7 29.03 -3.08 -10.69
CA GLN A 7 29.98 -2.03 -10.30
C GLN A 7 31.27 -2.08 -11.12
N LYS A 8 31.87 -3.26 -11.34
CA LYS A 8 33.05 -3.43 -12.21
C LYS A 8 32.78 -3.01 -13.65
N ALA A 9 31.55 -3.16 -14.12
CA ALA A 9 31.11 -2.72 -15.45
C ALA A 9 30.64 -1.25 -15.49
N HIS A 10 30.85 -0.47 -14.42
CA HIS A 10 30.39 0.91 -14.27
C HIS A 10 28.88 1.10 -14.47
N ARG A 11 28.08 0.11 -14.06
CA ARG A 11 26.62 0.12 -14.12
C ARG A 11 26.02 0.37 -12.75
N LYS A 12 24.97 1.20 -12.68
CA LYS A 12 24.12 1.31 -11.50
C LYS A 12 23.12 0.16 -11.50
N SER A 13 23.08 -0.60 -10.41
CA SER A 13 22.12 -1.69 -10.26
C SER A 13 20.86 -1.17 -9.58
N ILE A 14 19.70 -1.66 -10.02
CA ILE A 14 18.44 -1.58 -9.30
C ILE A 14 18.05 -3.01 -8.89
N VAL A 15 17.26 -3.14 -7.83
CA VAL A 15 16.89 -4.45 -7.28
C VAL A 15 15.38 -4.65 -7.38
N PHE A 16 14.99 -5.89 -7.68
CA PHE A 16 13.61 -6.35 -7.64
C PHE A 16 13.54 -7.55 -6.70
N MET A 17 12.57 -7.55 -5.79
CA MET A 17 12.30 -8.66 -4.88
C MET A 17 10.81 -8.73 -4.57
N HIS A 18 10.37 -9.79 -3.89
CA HIS A 18 8.97 -9.95 -3.52
C HIS A 18 8.65 -9.28 -2.18
N HIS A 19 9.30 -9.73 -1.11
CA HIS A 19 9.19 -9.18 0.25
C HIS A 19 9.71 -7.75 0.33
N ASN A 20 9.38 -7.04 1.40
CA ASN A 20 9.81 -5.66 1.57
C ASN A 20 11.21 -5.55 2.20
N LEU A 21 11.89 -4.43 1.95
CA LEU A 21 13.14 -4.05 2.61
C LEU A 21 12.85 -3.32 3.93
N TYR A 22 11.85 -2.44 3.95
CA TYR A 22 11.41 -1.66 5.10
C TYR A 22 10.01 -2.06 5.55
N ALA A 23 9.67 -1.72 6.80
CA ALA A 23 8.29 -1.78 7.25
C ALA A 23 7.51 -0.61 6.64
N HIS A 24 6.48 -0.92 5.87
CA HIS A 24 5.55 0.05 5.26
C HIS A 24 4.25 0.22 6.08
N ASN A 25 4.16 -0.51 7.20
CA ASN A 25 3.11 -0.39 8.20
C ASN A 25 3.60 -1.00 9.50
N GLU A 26 3.82 -0.21 10.55
CA GLU A 26 4.37 -0.73 11.82
C GLU A 26 3.38 -1.60 12.59
N ALA A 27 2.09 -1.56 12.26
CA ALA A 27 1.10 -2.45 12.85
C ALA A 27 1.11 -3.84 12.20
N VAL A 28 1.55 -3.94 10.93
CA VAL A 28 1.49 -5.16 10.11
C VAL A 28 2.77 -5.31 9.26
N ASN A 29 3.86 -5.79 9.87
CA ASN A 29 5.15 -5.96 9.19
C ASN A 29 5.74 -7.39 9.30
N GLN A 30 5.29 -8.20 10.25
CA GLN A 30 5.80 -9.55 10.48
C GLN A 30 5.42 -10.47 9.32
N GLY A 31 6.42 -11.14 8.72
CA GLY A 31 6.23 -11.96 7.52
C GLY A 31 6.12 -11.15 6.22
N PHE A 32 6.20 -9.81 6.30
CA PHE A 32 6.19 -8.93 5.13
C PHE A 32 7.59 -8.45 4.76
N VAL A 33 8.32 -7.93 5.76
CA VAL A 33 9.73 -7.56 5.63
C VAL A 33 10.58 -8.82 5.53
N LEU A 34 11.58 -8.80 4.65
CA LEU A 34 12.54 -9.89 4.50
C LEU A 34 13.30 -10.13 5.83
N ASP A 35 13.39 -11.39 6.27
CA ASP A 35 14.01 -11.75 7.56
C ASP A 35 15.46 -11.27 7.70
N ASN A 36 16.21 -11.24 6.59
CA ASN A 36 17.60 -10.78 6.55
C ASN A 36 17.74 -9.39 5.88
N SER A 37 16.74 -8.53 6.05
CA SER A 37 16.72 -7.17 5.49
C SER A 37 17.91 -6.33 5.94
N ASP A 38 18.41 -6.47 7.17
CA ASP A 38 19.59 -5.74 7.66
C ASP A 38 20.88 -6.09 6.90
N GLN A 39 21.09 -7.37 6.61
CA GLN A 39 22.21 -7.81 5.78
C GLN A 39 22.06 -7.28 4.35
N LEU A 40 20.82 -7.27 3.82
CA LEU A 40 20.54 -6.70 2.51
C LEU A 40 20.79 -5.19 2.49
N LYS A 41 20.30 -4.41 3.46
CA LYS A 41 20.56 -2.96 3.60
C LYS A 41 22.06 -2.66 3.58
N THR A 42 22.85 -3.44 4.31
CA THR A 42 24.33 -3.34 4.31
C THR A 42 24.91 -3.54 2.91
N LEU A 43 24.43 -4.56 2.20
CA LEU A 43 24.87 -4.85 0.83
C LEU A 43 24.47 -3.74 -0.15
N LEU A 44 23.21 -3.30 -0.12
CA LEU A 44 22.68 -2.25 -0.99
C LEU A 44 23.42 -0.93 -0.80
N LYS A 45 23.74 -0.59 0.45
CA LYS A 45 24.58 0.56 0.81
C LYS A 45 25.98 0.44 0.22
N ALA A 46 26.67 -0.69 0.43
CA ALA A 46 28.03 -0.89 -0.06
C ALA A 46 28.14 -0.76 -1.60
N TYR A 47 27.11 -1.21 -2.32
CA TYR A 47 27.05 -1.14 -3.78
C TYR A 47 26.30 0.07 -4.34
N HIS A 48 25.91 1.03 -3.48
CA HIS A 48 25.23 2.26 -3.85
C HIS A 48 23.97 2.03 -4.71
N VAL A 49 23.16 1.03 -4.35
CA VAL A 49 21.89 0.74 -5.03
C VAL A 49 20.89 1.86 -4.71
N PRO A 50 20.42 2.64 -5.69
CA PRO A 50 19.57 3.79 -5.42
C PRO A 50 18.11 3.42 -5.20
N LEU A 51 17.65 2.31 -5.79
CA LEU A 51 16.24 1.96 -5.88
C LEU A 51 16.05 0.44 -5.78
N LEU A 52 15.06 0.05 -5.00
CA LEU A 52 14.56 -1.30 -4.87
C LEU A 52 13.06 -1.31 -5.13
N PHE A 53 12.59 -2.29 -5.90
CA PHE A 53 11.18 -2.54 -6.14
C PHE A 53 10.75 -3.81 -5.41
N SER A 54 9.64 -3.74 -4.71
CA SER A 54 9.05 -4.85 -3.99
C SER A 54 7.52 -4.91 -4.16
N GLY A 55 6.88 -5.86 -3.49
CA GLY A 55 5.43 -6.03 -3.49
C GLY A 55 4.98 -6.63 -2.16
N HIS A 56 4.28 -7.76 -2.24
CA HIS A 56 3.86 -8.62 -1.12
C HIS A 56 2.80 -8.04 -0.16
N ILE A 57 2.94 -6.80 0.34
CA ILE A 57 1.92 -6.14 1.17
C ILE A 57 0.68 -5.70 0.38
N HIS A 58 0.77 -5.72 -0.94
CA HIS A 58 -0.28 -5.32 -1.89
C HIS A 58 -0.73 -3.85 -1.82
N ALA A 59 -0.24 -3.07 -0.86
CA ALA A 59 -0.41 -1.63 -0.80
C ALA A 59 0.64 -0.91 -1.66
N GLN A 60 0.24 0.17 -2.31
CA GLN A 60 1.15 1.07 -2.98
C GLN A 60 1.82 1.97 -1.94
N ASP A 61 3.14 1.89 -1.81
CA ASP A 61 3.88 2.80 -0.94
C ASP A 61 5.31 3.04 -1.45
N ILE A 62 5.92 4.16 -1.04
CA ILE A 62 7.31 4.51 -1.35
C ILE A 62 7.97 4.99 -0.07
N SER A 63 8.98 4.24 0.39
CA SER A 63 9.65 4.54 1.65
C SER A 63 11.16 4.70 1.49
N ARG A 64 11.74 5.48 2.40
CA ARG A 64 13.19 5.57 2.64
C ARG A 64 13.48 4.80 3.92
N ASP A 65 14.73 4.44 4.14
CA ASP A 65 15.14 3.86 5.41
C ASP A 65 14.74 4.80 6.57
N PRO A 66 13.85 4.37 7.49
CA PRO A 66 13.42 5.17 8.62
C PRO A 66 14.60 5.56 9.54
N ASP A 67 15.61 4.71 9.62
CA ASP A 67 16.82 4.95 10.42
C ASP A 67 17.88 5.79 9.68
N GLY A 68 17.66 6.07 8.38
CA GLY A 68 18.59 6.82 7.54
C GLY A 68 19.94 6.13 7.29
N GLN A 69 20.05 4.82 7.55
CA GLN A 69 21.31 4.09 7.44
C GLN A 69 21.59 3.57 6.02
N CYS A 70 20.53 3.25 5.27
CA CYS A 70 20.54 2.78 3.90
C CYS A 70 19.96 3.86 2.97
N PRO A 71 20.71 4.32 1.95
CA PRO A 71 20.22 5.36 1.04
C PRO A 71 19.22 4.83 0.00
N THR A 72 19.00 3.52 -0.07
CA THR A 72 18.12 2.89 -1.05
C THR A 72 16.67 3.28 -0.78
N ILE A 73 15.99 3.80 -1.80
CA ILE A 73 14.55 4.04 -1.76
C ILE A 73 13.86 2.73 -2.14
N GLU A 74 12.84 2.34 -1.38
CA GLU A 74 11.96 1.23 -1.73
C GLU A 74 10.68 1.75 -2.36
N VAL A 75 10.30 1.17 -3.49
CA VAL A 75 9.02 1.40 -4.16
C VAL A 75 8.25 0.09 -4.14
N VAL A 76 7.18 0.05 -3.35
CA VAL A 76 6.26 -1.08 -3.31
C VAL A 76 5.14 -0.81 -4.31
N SER A 77 4.99 -1.67 -5.30
CA SER A 77 3.82 -1.59 -6.17
C SER A 77 2.62 -2.26 -5.50
N GLY A 78 1.47 -1.57 -5.52
CA GLY A 78 0.21 -2.18 -5.14
C GLY A 78 -0.11 -3.41 -6.00
N ALA A 79 -0.95 -4.31 -5.51
CA ALA A 79 -1.24 -5.54 -6.24
C ALA A 79 -2.17 -5.29 -7.44
N PHE A 80 -1.80 -5.87 -8.58
CA PHE A 80 -2.60 -5.80 -9.81
C PHE A 80 -3.97 -6.48 -9.67
N SER A 81 -4.12 -7.41 -8.71
CA SER A 81 -5.33 -8.21 -8.51
C SER A 81 -6.41 -7.56 -7.64
N ILE A 82 -6.13 -6.42 -7.00
CA ILE A 82 -7.05 -5.72 -6.10
C ILE A 82 -7.16 -4.25 -6.50
N SER A 83 -8.10 -3.48 -5.95
CA SER A 83 -8.22 -2.06 -6.26
C SER A 83 -6.91 -1.28 -6.05
N PRO A 84 -6.46 -0.42 -7.01
CA PRO A 84 -7.11 -0.04 -8.27
C PRO A 84 -6.58 -0.83 -9.49
N ALA A 85 -6.12 -2.06 -9.27
CA ALA A 85 -5.38 -2.90 -10.20
C ALA A 85 -4.20 -2.13 -10.79
N SER A 86 -3.38 -1.56 -9.90
CA SER A 86 -2.31 -0.66 -10.30
C SER A 86 -1.09 -1.39 -10.84
N TYR A 87 -0.30 -0.66 -11.63
CA TYR A 87 1.05 -1.01 -12.01
C TYR A 87 1.94 0.23 -12.06
N GLY A 88 3.23 0.04 -11.87
CA GLY A 88 4.23 1.09 -11.95
C GLY A 88 4.87 1.18 -13.33
N VAL A 89 5.00 2.39 -13.87
CA VAL A 89 5.84 2.67 -15.05
C VAL A 89 7.11 3.38 -14.57
N VAL A 90 8.27 2.81 -14.91
CA VAL A 90 9.57 3.36 -14.56
C VAL A 90 10.28 3.85 -15.80
N THR A 91 10.65 5.13 -15.81
CA THR A 91 11.43 5.75 -16.89
C THR A 91 12.83 6.08 -16.37
N PHE A 92 13.84 5.57 -17.07
CA PHE A 92 15.25 5.82 -16.78
C PHE A 92 15.81 6.82 -17.79
N THR A 93 16.44 7.87 -17.29
CA THR A 93 17.32 8.75 -18.06
C THR A 93 18.72 8.72 -17.44
N PRO A 94 19.76 9.26 -18.11
CA PRO A 94 21.11 9.29 -17.53
C PRO A 94 21.18 9.96 -16.14
N ASN A 95 20.28 10.91 -15.85
CA ASN A 95 20.34 11.75 -14.66
C ASN A 95 19.13 11.60 -13.73
N ARG A 96 18.10 10.83 -14.12
CA ARG A 96 16.84 10.74 -13.36
C ARG A 96 16.16 9.39 -13.55
N ILE A 97 15.56 8.90 -12.46
CA ILE A 97 14.60 7.80 -12.48
C ILE A 97 13.25 8.39 -12.11
N THR A 98 12.21 8.06 -12.87
CA THR A 98 10.83 8.48 -12.59
C THR A 98 9.96 7.25 -12.44
N TYR A 99 9.23 7.15 -11.34
CA TYR A 99 8.18 6.15 -11.14
C TYR A 99 6.82 6.84 -11.25
N GLN A 100 5.89 6.23 -11.97
CA GLN A 100 4.51 6.68 -12.03
C GLN A 100 3.56 5.50 -11.83
N LYS A 101 2.67 5.63 -10.85
CA LYS A 101 1.56 4.71 -10.62
C LYS A 101 0.49 4.92 -11.69
N HIS A 102 0.01 3.83 -12.28
CA HIS A 102 -1.14 3.82 -13.17
C HIS A 102 -2.20 2.86 -12.65
N ALA A 103 -3.47 3.21 -12.83
CA ALA A 103 -4.58 2.29 -12.62
C ALA A 103 -4.94 1.62 -13.95
N THR A 104 -5.30 0.35 -13.91
CA THR A 104 -5.66 -0.38 -15.13
C THR A 104 -7.01 0.08 -15.67
N ASP A 105 -7.06 0.40 -16.96
CA ASP A 105 -8.30 0.58 -17.71
C ASP A 105 -8.43 -0.56 -18.73
N PRO A 106 -9.34 -1.53 -18.51
CA PRO A 106 -9.55 -2.62 -19.46
C PRO A 106 -10.36 -2.16 -20.68
N THR A 107 -11.00 -1.00 -20.64
CA THR A 107 -11.95 -0.51 -21.66
C THR A 107 -11.41 -0.59 -23.09
N PRO A 108 -10.16 -0.23 -23.39
CA PRO A 108 -9.61 -0.37 -24.74
C PRO A 108 -9.57 -1.81 -25.26
N TYR A 109 -9.48 -2.79 -24.36
CA TYR A 109 -9.29 -4.21 -24.68
C TYR A 109 -10.58 -5.03 -24.66
N LEU A 110 -11.72 -4.43 -24.26
CA LEU A 110 -13.00 -5.12 -24.17
C LEU A 110 -13.60 -5.39 -25.56
N THR A 111 -14.07 -6.63 -25.76
CA THR A 111 -14.94 -7.01 -26.88
C THR A 111 -16.29 -6.29 -26.81
N ALA A 112 -17.02 -6.24 -27.93
CA ALA A 112 -18.37 -5.65 -27.97
C ALA A 112 -19.35 -6.28 -26.97
N LYS A 113 -19.21 -7.59 -26.67
CA LYS A 113 -20.00 -8.27 -25.64
C LYS A 113 -19.60 -7.82 -24.23
N GLN A 114 -18.30 -7.76 -23.94
CA GLN A 114 -17.79 -7.35 -22.63
C GLN A 114 -18.11 -5.90 -22.29
N ARG A 115 -18.16 -5.00 -23.28
CA ARG A 115 -18.57 -3.59 -23.08
C ARG A 115 -20.00 -3.43 -22.57
N LYS A 116 -20.85 -4.46 -22.67
CA LYS A 116 -22.20 -4.46 -22.09
C LYS A 116 -22.19 -4.80 -20.60
N ASN A 117 -21.09 -5.31 -20.04
CA ASN A 117 -20.95 -5.53 -18.62
C ASN A 117 -20.61 -4.19 -17.93
N PRO A 118 -21.48 -3.66 -17.04
CA PRO A 118 -21.24 -2.39 -16.37
C PRO A 118 -20.02 -2.43 -15.45
N ASP A 119 -19.66 -3.58 -14.88
CA ASP A 119 -18.49 -3.72 -14.01
C ASP A 119 -17.20 -3.60 -14.81
N LEU A 120 -17.14 -4.16 -16.02
CA LEU A 120 -15.97 -4.02 -16.89
C LEU A 120 -15.85 -2.61 -17.47
N LEU A 121 -16.99 -1.96 -17.77
CA LEU A 121 -17.03 -0.59 -18.26
C LEU A 121 -16.69 0.45 -17.17
N HIS A 122 -17.04 0.15 -15.92
CA HIS A 122 -16.78 0.98 -14.75
C HIS A 122 -15.82 0.28 -13.78
N TYR A 123 -14.75 -0.30 -14.31
CA TYR A 123 -13.85 -1.22 -13.61
C TYR A 123 -13.31 -0.68 -12.28
N GLN A 124 -12.88 0.58 -12.26
CA GLN A 124 -12.34 1.19 -11.03
C GLN A 124 -13.42 1.36 -9.94
N ARG A 125 -14.66 1.63 -10.33
CA ARG A 125 -15.79 1.69 -9.38
C ARG A 125 -16.08 0.30 -8.82
N TYR A 126 -16.11 -0.70 -9.69
CA TYR A 126 -16.35 -2.09 -9.30
C TYR A 126 -15.27 -2.61 -8.34
N LEU A 127 -13.98 -2.45 -8.68
CA LEU A 127 -12.88 -2.87 -7.81
C LEU A 127 -12.89 -2.15 -6.46
N LYS A 128 -13.16 -0.83 -6.45
CA LYS A 128 -13.30 -0.09 -5.21
C LYS A 128 -14.44 -0.64 -4.35
N GLN A 129 -15.59 -0.92 -4.95
CA GLN A 129 -16.72 -1.48 -4.22
C GLN A 129 -16.37 -2.83 -3.57
N LEU A 130 -15.75 -3.75 -4.30
CA LEU A 130 -15.31 -5.03 -3.75
C LEU A 130 -14.34 -4.82 -2.58
N PHE A 131 -13.35 -3.94 -2.77
CA PHE A 131 -12.37 -3.67 -1.73
C PHE A 131 -12.99 -3.09 -0.44
N LEU A 132 -13.95 -2.17 -0.58
CA LEU A 132 -14.66 -1.61 0.57
C LEU A 132 -15.45 -2.67 1.32
N GLN A 133 -16.13 -3.57 0.61
CA GLN A 133 -16.89 -4.68 1.20
C GLN A 133 -15.99 -5.66 1.96
N ASP A 134 -14.82 -6.00 1.41
CA ASP A 134 -13.84 -6.84 2.09
C ASP A 134 -13.28 -6.15 3.35
N GLY A 135 -12.99 -4.84 3.27
CA GLY A 135 -12.49 -4.05 4.39
C GLY A 135 -13.50 -3.87 5.53
N GLU A 136 -14.79 -3.75 5.19
CA GLU A 136 -15.88 -3.73 6.17
C GLU A 136 -15.90 -5.01 7.02
N GLY A 137 -15.75 -6.18 6.37
CA GLY A 137 -15.72 -7.49 7.06
C GLY A 137 -14.63 -7.61 8.12
N LEU A 138 -13.45 -7.06 7.87
CA LEU A 138 -12.33 -7.03 8.83
C LEU A 138 -12.69 -6.24 10.09
N ALA A 139 -13.32 -5.08 9.92
CA ALA A 139 -13.73 -4.25 11.05
C ALA A 139 -14.82 -4.91 11.89
N TYR A 140 -15.83 -5.53 11.24
CA TYR A 140 -16.89 -6.23 11.96
C TYR A 140 -16.33 -7.32 12.88
N GLY A 141 -15.49 -8.20 12.36
CA GLY A 141 -14.93 -9.32 13.13
C GLY A 141 -14.18 -8.82 14.38
N ASP A 142 -13.23 -7.92 14.18
CA ASP A 142 -12.39 -7.43 15.28
C ASP A 142 -13.20 -6.59 16.30
N LEU A 143 -14.13 -5.74 15.86
CA LEU A 143 -14.96 -4.94 16.77
C LEU A 143 -15.91 -5.82 17.61
N MET A 144 -16.48 -6.86 17.02
CA MET A 144 -17.34 -7.82 17.73
C MET A 144 -16.55 -8.59 18.78
N ASP A 145 -15.33 -9.04 18.45
CA ASP A 145 -14.42 -9.70 19.40
C ASP A 145 -14.00 -8.75 20.55
N ASN A 146 -14.02 -7.45 20.30
CA ASN A 146 -13.77 -6.40 21.30
C ASN A 146 -15.07 -5.85 21.95
N GLY A 147 -16.18 -6.59 21.87
CA GLY A 147 -17.41 -6.32 22.62
C GLY A 147 -18.27 -5.17 22.09
N VAL A 148 -18.06 -4.74 20.85
CA VAL A 148 -18.96 -3.80 20.17
C VAL A 148 -20.14 -4.59 19.57
N THR A 149 -21.35 -4.32 20.05
CA THR A 149 -22.56 -5.07 19.66
C THR A 149 -23.66 -4.19 19.07
N ASN A 150 -23.52 -2.87 19.16
CA ASN A 150 -24.46 -1.94 18.55
C ASN A 150 -24.29 -1.91 17.03
N GLN A 151 -25.33 -2.29 16.29
CA GLN A 151 -25.26 -2.39 14.83
C GLN A 151 -24.94 -1.06 14.14
N HIS A 152 -25.50 0.05 14.62
CA HIS A 152 -25.22 1.36 14.04
C HIS A 152 -23.75 1.75 14.21
N ASP A 153 -23.17 1.48 15.38
CA ASP A 153 -21.74 1.72 15.64
C ASP A 153 -20.85 0.83 14.78
N LEU A 154 -21.19 -0.46 14.67
CA LEU A 154 -20.46 -1.42 13.83
C LEU A 154 -20.48 -0.98 12.35
N ASP A 155 -21.66 -0.62 11.82
CA ASP A 155 -21.81 -0.18 10.43
C ASP A 155 -21.02 1.10 10.15
N ALA A 156 -21.06 2.07 11.06
CA ALA A 156 -20.30 3.32 10.91
C ALA A 156 -18.78 3.05 10.91
N ALA A 157 -18.32 2.24 11.86
CA ALA A 157 -16.91 1.88 12.00
C ALA A 157 -16.40 1.08 10.79
N ALA A 158 -17.18 0.08 10.34
CA ALA A 158 -16.82 -0.77 9.22
C ALA A 158 -16.70 0.02 7.92
N LYS A 159 -17.67 0.89 7.62
CA LYS A 159 -17.62 1.75 6.42
C LYS A 159 -16.40 2.66 6.43
N LEU A 160 -16.12 3.30 7.57
CA LEU A 160 -14.93 4.14 7.71
C LEU A 160 -13.65 3.33 7.54
N MET A 161 -13.56 2.16 8.16
CA MET A 161 -12.39 1.27 8.02
C MET A 161 -12.18 0.85 6.57
N GLY A 162 -13.23 0.48 5.84
CA GLY A 162 -13.14 0.17 4.41
C GLY A 162 -12.53 1.33 3.61
N VAL A 163 -12.97 2.57 3.87
CA VAL A 163 -12.43 3.78 3.22
C VAL A 163 -10.97 4.02 3.57
N LEU A 164 -10.59 3.93 4.85
CA LEU A 164 -9.23 4.18 5.30
C LEU A 164 -8.27 3.10 4.79
N ASN A 165 -8.69 1.84 4.81
CA ASN A 165 -7.94 0.72 4.27
C ASN A 165 -7.75 0.89 2.75
N TRP A 166 -8.79 1.27 2.03
CA TRP A 166 -8.69 1.53 0.58
C TRP A 166 -7.68 2.64 0.28
N ARG A 167 -7.68 3.74 1.04
CA ARG A 167 -6.71 4.83 0.90
C ARG A 167 -5.27 4.36 1.12
N PHE A 168 -5.02 3.55 2.15
CA PHE A 168 -3.72 2.93 2.39
C PHE A 168 -3.26 2.06 1.22
N PHE A 169 -4.12 1.13 0.78
CA PHE A 169 -3.75 0.23 -0.30
C PHE A 169 -3.54 0.93 -1.65
N THR A 170 -4.22 2.06 -1.90
CA THR A 170 -3.99 2.86 -3.09
C THR A 170 -2.81 3.83 -2.96
N GLY A 171 -2.24 4.02 -1.78
CA GLY A 171 -1.19 5.02 -1.50
C GLY A 171 -1.70 6.45 -1.49
N ASP A 172 -2.97 6.65 -1.13
CA ASP A 172 -3.65 7.94 -1.00
C ASP A 172 -4.00 8.22 0.49
N ASP A 173 -3.09 7.85 1.38
CA ASP A 173 -3.23 7.77 2.85
C ASP A 173 -2.59 8.93 3.62
N HIS A 174 -2.17 9.98 2.91
CA HIS A 174 -1.70 11.24 3.48
C HIS A 174 -2.78 12.32 3.38
N PRO A 175 -3.87 12.27 4.19
CA PRO A 175 -4.89 13.30 4.17
C PRO A 175 -4.30 14.66 4.53
N ASP A 176 -4.78 15.71 3.88
CA ASP A 176 -4.51 17.06 4.36
C ASP A 176 -5.19 17.32 5.72
N LYS A 177 -4.89 18.46 6.36
CA LYS A 177 -5.43 18.80 7.68
C LYS A 177 -6.97 18.84 7.70
N ALA A 178 -7.61 19.27 6.61
CA ALA A 178 -9.06 19.39 6.54
C ALA A 178 -9.71 18.01 6.35
N GLU A 179 -9.15 17.17 5.48
CA GLU A 179 -9.57 15.80 5.29
C GLU A 179 -9.37 14.99 6.58
N LEU A 180 -8.23 15.11 7.25
CA LEU A 180 -7.98 14.44 8.52
C LEU A 180 -8.99 14.86 9.60
N LYS A 181 -9.32 16.15 9.68
CA LYS A 181 -10.35 16.64 10.60
C LYS A 181 -11.71 16.03 10.28
N ARG A 182 -12.06 15.87 9.00
CA ARG A 182 -13.31 15.22 8.58
C ARG A 182 -13.33 13.73 8.94
N LEU A 183 -12.24 13.01 8.65
CA LEU A 183 -12.10 11.59 8.98
C LEU A 183 -12.26 11.35 10.49
N LYS A 184 -11.63 12.20 11.32
CA LYS A 184 -11.75 12.13 12.79
C LYS A 184 -13.12 12.51 13.34
N ALA A 185 -13.91 13.28 12.58
CA ALA A 185 -15.27 13.65 12.96
C ALA A 185 -16.31 12.61 12.57
N ASP A 186 -15.93 11.58 11.79
CA ASP A 186 -16.80 10.48 11.44
C ASP A 186 -17.17 9.67 12.69
N PRO A 187 -18.47 9.34 12.91
CA PRO A 187 -18.90 8.56 14.07
C PRO A 187 -18.17 7.22 14.21
N GLY A 188 -17.76 6.60 13.11
CA GLY A 188 -17.02 5.35 13.10
C GLY A 188 -15.64 5.46 13.74
N TRP A 189 -15.02 6.66 13.74
CA TRP A 189 -13.65 6.84 14.26
C TRP A 189 -13.55 6.45 15.74
N ALA A 190 -14.45 7.00 16.57
CA ALA A 190 -14.47 6.73 18.00
C ALA A 190 -14.75 5.26 18.31
N VAL A 191 -15.50 4.57 17.44
CA VAL A 191 -15.80 3.14 17.58
C VAL A 191 -14.59 2.29 17.23
N LEU A 192 -13.88 2.61 16.14
CA LEU A 192 -12.64 1.91 15.76
C LEU A 192 -11.56 2.00 16.84
N GLU A 193 -11.48 3.11 17.57
CA GLU A 193 -10.53 3.29 18.67
C GLU A 193 -10.78 2.35 19.87
N ARG A 194 -11.94 1.70 19.95
CA ARG A 194 -12.28 0.74 21.02
C ARG A 194 -11.54 -0.58 20.88
N SER A 195 -11.10 -0.94 19.67
CA SER A 195 -10.19 -2.06 19.46
C SER A 195 -8.74 -1.60 19.56
N PRO A 196 -7.90 -2.22 20.42
CA PRO A 196 -6.48 -1.92 20.47
C PRO A 196 -5.76 -2.15 19.14
N MET A 197 -6.16 -3.19 18.39
CA MET A 197 -5.57 -3.54 17.09
C MET A 197 -5.94 -2.49 16.04
N LEU A 198 -7.23 -2.22 15.84
CA LEU A 198 -7.69 -1.23 14.87
C LEU A 198 -7.18 0.17 15.21
N ARG A 199 -7.14 0.55 16.49
CA ARG A 199 -6.55 1.82 16.93
C ARG A 199 -5.06 1.94 16.57
N ARG A 200 -4.28 0.86 16.67
CA ARG A 200 -2.87 0.87 16.24
C ARG A 200 -2.79 1.00 14.73
N TYR A 201 -3.56 0.19 14.01
CA TYR A 201 -3.61 0.21 12.55
C TYR A 201 -4.02 1.59 11.98
N LEU A 202 -5.04 2.22 12.57
CA LEU A 202 -5.53 3.55 12.23
C LEU A 202 -4.48 4.65 12.34
N LYS A 203 -3.55 4.54 13.30
CA LYS A 203 -2.46 5.52 13.41
C LYS A 203 -1.57 5.39 12.19
N GLU A 204 -1.13 4.18 11.88
CA GLU A 204 -0.22 3.91 10.76
C GLU A 204 -0.79 4.33 9.39
N ILE A 205 -2.09 4.12 9.15
CA ILE A 205 -2.68 4.35 7.82
C ILE A 205 -3.30 5.75 7.61
N VAL A 206 -3.22 6.63 8.61
CA VAL A 206 -3.79 7.99 8.53
C VAL A 206 -2.77 9.07 8.89
N THR A 207 -1.72 8.72 9.61
CA THR A 207 -0.52 9.53 9.74
C THR A 207 0.58 8.85 8.96
N GLY A 208 0.70 9.16 7.67
CA GLY A 208 1.78 8.61 6.85
C GLY A 208 3.15 8.85 7.49
N SER A 209 4.04 7.88 7.25
CA SER A 209 5.39 7.77 7.83
C SER A 209 6.25 9.01 7.63
#